data_AF-A0A6L9ZLP9-F1
#
_entry.id   AF-A0A6L9ZLP9-F1
#
_cell.length_a   1.000
_cell.length_b   1.000
_cell.length_c   1.000
_cell.angle_alpha   90.00
_cell.angle_beta   90.00
_cell.angle_gamma   90.00
#
_symmetry.space_group_name_H-M   'P 1'
#
loop_
_entity.id
_entity.type
_entity.pdbx_description
1 polymer ?
#
loop_
_entity_poly.entity_id
_entity_poly.type
_entity_poly.pdbx_seq_one_letter_code
_entity_poly.pdbx_strand_id
1 'polypeptide(L)' 'MTGEVRQVDIYFSPVSNPPSSGLNLGALGKILLSDCLIEAFRNQTTLNEVSSCLLKLFSFQSELQR' A
#
# COMPACT_ATOMS: atom_id res chain seq x y z
N MET A 1 -25.30 -1.45 9.51
CA MET A 1 -24.67 -0.25 10.09
C MET A 1 -23.75 0.33 9.03
N THR A 2 -24.10 1.48 8.47
CA THR A 2 -23.28 2.21 7.51
C THR A 2 -22.09 2.78 8.27
N GLY A 3 -20.96 2.04 8.24
CA GLY A 3 -19.72 2.46 8.86
C GLY A 3 -19.23 3.74 8.19
N GLU A 4 -19.13 4.81 8.97
CA GLU A 4 -18.58 6.08 8.52
C GLU A 4 -17.19 5.87 7.91
N VAL A 5 -16.99 6.38 6.69
CA VAL A 5 -15.71 6.23 5.98
C VAL A 5 -14.66 7.05 6.73
N ARG A 6 -13.76 6.37 7.43
CA ARG A 6 -12.65 7.03 8.14
C ARG A 6 -11.48 7.23 7.18
N GLN A 7 -11.57 8.23 6.32
CA GLN A 7 -10.41 8.73 5.59
C GLN A 7 -9.54 9.53 6.57
N VAL A 8 -8.24 9.25 6.57
CA VAL A 8 -7.28 10.01 7.38
C VAL A 8 -6.03 10.25 6.56
N ASP A 9 -5.58 11.50 6.57
CA ASP A 9 -4.29 11.88 6.01
C ASP A 9 -3.26 11.92 7.12
N ILE A 10 -2.21 11.14 6.95
CA ILE A 10 -1.09 11.07 7.90
C ILE A 10 0.10 11.75 7.24
N TYR A 11 0.48 12.90 7.77
CA TYR A 11 1.74 13.52 7.40
C TYR A 11 2.89 12.86 8.16
N PHE A 12 3.87 12.36 7.41
CA PHE A 12 5.09 11.77 7.94
C PHE A 12 6.26 12.67 7.58
N SER A 13 7.10 12.98 8.57
CA SER A 13 8.38 13.67 8.38
C SER A 13 9.46 12.89 9.13
N PRO A 14 10.57 12.51 8.48
CA PRO A 14 11.62 11.73 9.10
C PRO A 14 12.43 12.59 10.08
N VAL A 15 12.85 11.97 11.18
CA VAL A 15 13.84 12.57 12.08
C VAL A 15 15.19 12.65 11.37
N SER A 16 15.99 13.70 11.66
CA SER A 16 17.24 14.00 10.95
C SER A 16 18.31 12.89 11.01
N ASN A 17 18.20 11.97 11.97
CA ASN A 17 19.08 10.81 12.08
C ASN A 17 18.24 9.59 12.47
N PRO A 18 17.53 8.96 11.51
CA PRO A 18 16.70 7.81 11.82
C PRO A 18 17.60 6.65 12.25
N PRO A 19 17.20 5.88 13.29
CA PRO A 19 17.96 4.70 13.66
C PRO A 19 18.06 3.77 12.45
N SER A 20 19.26 3.26 12.18
CA SER A 20 19.46 2.26 11.15
C SER A 20 18.75 0.97 11.58
N SER A 21 17.47 0.85 11.21
CA SER A 21 16.77 -0.41 11.40
C SER A 21 17.44 -1.44 10.49
N GLY A 22 18.04 -2.48 11.04
CA GLY A 22 18.57 -3.62 10.28
C GLY A 22 17.50 -4.41 9.50
N LEU A 23 16.25 -3.93 9.53
CA LEU A 23 15.10 -4.46 8.80
C LEU A 23 15.13 -3.98 7.36
N ASN A 24 15.12 -4.92 6.41
CA ASN A 24 14.91 -4.61 5.00
C ASN A 24 13.41 -4.37 4.76
N LEU A 25 13.00 -3.11 4.78
CA LEU A 25 11.61 -2.69 4.58
C LEU A 25 11.24 -2.44 3.11
N GLY A 26 12.14 -2.69 2.16
CA GLY A 26 11.88 -2.48 0.73
C GLY A 26 11.35 -1.07 0.42
N ALA A 27 10.20 -1.00 -0.26
CA ALA A 27 9.55 0.27 -0.62
C ALA A 27 9.11 1.09 0.61
N LEU A 28 8.68 0.44 1.70
CA LEU A 28 8.33 1.13 2.94
C LEU A 28 9.54 1.86 3.52
N GLY A 29 10.73 1.25 3.46
CA GLY A 29 11.97 1.88 3.89
C GLY A 29 12.30 3.15 3.11
N LYS A 30 11.96 3.21 1.82
CA LYS A 30 12.19 4.39 0.98
C LYS A 30 11.24 5.54 1.30
N ILE A 31 9.99 5.23 1.66
CA ILE A 31 8.99 6.23 2.07
C ILE A 31 9.44 6.93 3.35
N LEU A 32 10.13 6.21 4.24
CA LEU A 32 10.63 6.75 5.51
C LEU A 32 11.86 7.69 5.37
N LEU A 33 12.38 7.91 4.16
CA LEU A 33 13.56 8.76 3.93
C LEU A 33 13.23 10.22 3.56
N SER A 34 11.96 10.52 3.30
CA SER A 34 11.50 11.86 2.91
C SER A 34 10.16 12.19 3.55
N ASP A 35 9.84 13.47 3.62
CA ASP A 35 8.47 13.89 3.97
C ASP A 35 7.47 13.27 2.99
N CYS A 36 6.37 12.74 3.52
CA CYS A 36 5.31 12.18 2.69
C CYS A 36 3.93 12.33 3.34
N LEU A 37 2.90 12.27 2.49
CA LEU A 37 1.51 12.19 2.92
C LEU A 37 1.01 10.76 2.68
N ILE A 38 0.50 10.10 3.71
CA ILE A 38 -0.09 8.78 3.64
C ILE A 38 -1.61 8.96 3.75
N GLU A 39 -2.31 8.76 2.64
CA GLU A 39 -3.75 8.94 2.54
C GLU A 39 -4.47 7.61 2.80
N ALA A 40 -4.52 7.21 4.07
CA ALA A 40 -5.08 5.91 4.44
C ALA A 40 -6.57 5.84 4.09
N PHE A 41 -6.98 4.70 3.53
CA PHE A 41 -8.38 4.39 3.14
C PHE A 41 -8.94 5.27 2.01
N ARG A 42 -8.13 6.15 1.40
CA ARG A 42 -8.46 6.80 0.14
C ARG A 42 -8.38 5.72 -0.95
N ASN A 43 -9.51 5.43 -1.60
CA ASN A 43 -9.65 4.32 -2.57
C ASN A 43 -9.36 2.93 -1.99
N GLN A 44 -9.86 2.64 -0.78
CA GLN A 44 -9.69 1.31 -0.21
C GLN A 44 -10.22 0.22 -1.16
N THR A 45 -9.34 -0.70 -1.53
CA THR A 45 -9.70 -1.83 -2.39
C THR A 45 -10.77 -2.67 -1.72
N THR A 46 -11.90 -2.82 -2.39
CA THR A 46 -12.98 -3.71 -1.96
C THR A 46 -12.56 -5.17 -2.15
N LEU A 47 -13.18 -6.08 -1.40
CA LEU A 47 -12.95 -7.53 -1.58
C LEU A 47 -13.21 -7.96 -3.04
N ASN A 48 -14.21 -7.36 -3.70
CA ASN A 48 -14.52 -7.63 -5.10
C ASN A 48 -13.41 -7.19 -6.07
N GLU A 49 -12.79 -6.04 -5.81
CA GLU A 49 -11.65 -5.56 -6.60
C GLU A 49 -10.41 -6.44 -6.38
N VAL A 50 -10.18 -6.92 -5.16
CA VAL A 50 -9.12 -7.91 -4.87
C VAL A 50 -9.36 -9.20 -5.65
N SER A 51 -10.56 -9.78 -5.55
CA SER A 51 -10.92 -10.98 -6.32
C SER A 51 -10.77 -10.77 -7.83
N SER A 52 -11.18 -9.60 -8.34
CA SER A 52 -11.03 -9.24 -9.75
C SER A 52 -9.56 -9.14 -10.18
N CYS A 53 -8.69 -8.62 -9.31
CA CYS A 53 -7.25 -8.54 -9.56
C CYS A 53 -6.61 -9.94 -9.63
N LEU A 54 -6.98 -10.83 -8.71
CA LEU A 54 -6.51 -12.22 -8.70
C LEU A 54 -6.94 -12.97 -9.97
N LEU A 55 -8.18 -12.80 -10.40
CA LEU A 55 -8.67 -13.39 -11.65
C LEU A 55 -7.85 -12.95 -12.87
N LYS A 56 -7.55 -11.64 -12.97
CA LYS A 56 -6.70 -11.10 -14.05
C LYS A 56 -5.29 -11.70 -14.02
N LEU A 57 -4.71 -11.86 -12.83
CA LEU A 57 -3.39 -12.48 -12.68
C LEU A 57 -3.39 -13.93 -13.20
N PHE A 58 -4.37 -14.74 -12.80
CA PHE A 58 -4.44 -16.13 -13.24
C PHE A 58 -4.71 -16.25 -14.75
N SER A 59 -5.54 -15.37 -15.30
CA SER A 59 -5.76 -15.30 -16.75
C SER A 59 -4.44 -15.04 -17.48
N PHE A 60 -3.67 -14.04 -17.05
CA PHE A 60 -2.38 -13.71 -17.64
C PHE A 60 -1.37 -14.86 -17.52
N GLN A 61 -1.32 -15.54 -16.38
CA GLN A 61 -0.46 -16.71 -16.20
C GLN A 61 -0.85 -17.86 -17.14
N SER A 62 -2.16 -18.07 -17.35
CA SER A 62 -2.64 -19.09 -18.29
C SER A 62 -2.26 -18.79 -19.74
N GLU A 63 -2.26 -17.50 -20.12
CA GLU A 63 -1.82 -17.06 -21.45
C GLU A 63 -0.31 -17.29 -21.65
N LEU A 64 0.50 -17.02 -20.63
CA LEU A 64 1.96 -17.27 -20.69
C LEU A 64 2.34 -18.75 -20.78
N GLN A 65 1.45 -19.65 -20.33
CA GLN A 65 1.67 -21.09 -20.34
C GLN A 65 1.19 -21.78 -21.63
N ARG A 66 0.60 -21.03 -22.57
CA ARG A 66 0.08 -21.53 -23.85
C ARG A 66 1.03 -21.24 -25.01
#